data_AF-A0A951AQB4-F1
#
_entry.id   AF-A0A951AQB4-F1
#
_cell.length_a   1.000
_cell.length_b   1.000
_cell.length_c   1.000
_cell.angle_alpha   90.00
_cell.angle_beta   90.00
_cell.angle_gamma   90.00
#
_symmetry.space_group_name_H-M   'P 1'
#
loop_
_entity.id
_entity.type
_entity.pdbx_description
1 polymer ?
#
loop_
_entity_poly.entity_id
_entity_poly.type
_entity_poly.pdbx_seq_one_letter_code
_entity_poly.pdbx_strand_id
1 'polypeptide(L)'
;MRLWPGLAEHLVRSADVMLFADTKERMLVIEALEAVRCLDDGVITLVPDANVGSITGMGFAPWAGGVVQFINGCPGGLTGFVARAKELADRYGDRFTPPSVADRQS
;
A
#
# COMPACT_ATOMS: atom_id res chain seq x y z
N MET A 1 5.67 -26.31 13.88
CA MET A 1 5.08 -25.04 14.37
C MET A 1 3.73 -25.35 14.99
N ARG A 2 3.49 -25.05 16.27
CA ARG A 2 2.21 -25.30 16.96
C ARG A 2 1.61 -23.95 17.34
N LEU A 3 0.36 -23.71 16.95
CA LEU A 3 -0.34 -22.47 17.26
C LEU A 3 -0.68 -22.40 18.76
N TRP A 4 -0.80 -21.18 19.29
CA TRP A 4 -1.21 -20.96 20.68
C TRP A 4 -2.64 -21.51 20.91
N PRO A 5 -2.89 -22.32 21.96
CA PRO A 5 -4.20 -22.95 22.16
C PRO A 5 -5.37 -21.97 22.29
N GLY A 6 -5.17 -20.81 22.90
CA GLY A 6 -6.22 -19.79 23.07
C GLY A 6 -6.48 -18.93 21.83
N LEU A 7 -5.75 -19.15 20.72
CA LEU A 7 -5.88 -18.34 19.51
C LEU A 7 -7.29 -18.41 18.93
N ALA A 8 -7.88 -19.60 18.89
CA ALA A 8 -9.23 -19.79 18.36
C ALA A 8 -10.29 -19.12 19.25
N GLU A 9 -10.13 -19.22 20.56
CA GLU A 9 -11.09 -18.71 21.55
C GLU A 9 -11.12 -17.18 21.59
N HIS A 10 -9.97 -16.53 21.35
CA HIS A 10 -9.83 -15.07 21.48
C HIS A 10 -9.84 -14.31 20.15
N LEU A 11 -9.42 -14.93 19.04
CA LEU A 11 -9.12 -14.21 17.81
C LEU A 11 -9.77 -14.80 16.56
N VAL A 12 -10.31 -16.02 16.59
CA VAL A 12 -11.03 -16.59 15.45
C VAL A 12 -12.47 -16.09 15.48
N ARG A 13 -12.65 -14.91 14.90
CA ARG A 13 -13.94 -14.44 14.40
C ARG A 13 -14.00 -14.80 12.92
N SER A 14 -15.14 -15.27 12.41
CA SER A 14 -15.29 -15.60 10.98
C SER A 14 -14.97 -14.38 10.13
N ALA A 15 -13.77 -14.35 9.57
CA ALA A 15 -13.33 -13.30 8.66
C ALA A 15 -13.96 -13.60 7.29
N ASP A 16 -14.80 -12.69 6.82
CA ASP A 16 -15.32 -12.72 5.45
C ASP A 16 -14.13 -12.58 4.47
N VAL A 17 -14.16 -13.33 3.36
CA VAL A 17 -13.20 -13.21 2.27
C VAL A 17 -13.09 -11.76 1.79
N MET A 18 -14.20 -11.02 1.78
CA MET A 18 -14.23 -9.60 1.43
C MET A 18 -13.46 -8.73 2.42
N LEU A 19 -13.54 -9.03 3.71
CA LEU A 19 -12.77 -8.31 4.75
C LEU A 19 -11.27 -8.56 4.59
N PHE A 20 -10.87 -9.78 4.24
CA PHE A 20 -9.46 -10.11 4.03
C PHE A 20 -8.89 -9.43 2.79
N ALA A 21 -9.63 -9.41 1.68
CA ALA A 21 -9.22 -8.70 0.47
C ALA A 21 -9.06 -7.20 0.71
N ASP A 22 -10.06 -6.57 1.35
CA ASP A 22 -10.06 -5.15 1.71
C ASP A 22 -8.89 -4.81 2.66
N THR A 23 -8.62 -5.65 3.66
CA THR A 23 -7.51 -5.43 4.60
C THR A 23 -6.15 -5.47 3.89
N LYS A 24 -5.93 -6.45 3.00
CA LYS A 24 -4.68 -6.54 2.22
C LYS A 24 -4.49 -5.32 1.34
N GLU A 25 -5.54 -4.90 0.64
CA GLU A 25 -5.50 -3.74 -0.24
C GLU A 25 -5.14 -2.47 0.56
N ARG A 26 -5.77 -2.27 1.72
CA ARG A 26 -5.48 -1.13 2.60
C ARG A 26 -4.02 -1.09 3.04
N MET A 27 -3.45 -2.24 3.40
CA MET A 27 -2.02 -2.32 3.79
C MET A 27 -1.11 -1.94 2.62
N LEU A 28 -1.35 -2.48 1.44
CA LEU A 28 -0.54 -2.18 0.26
C LEU A 28 -0.65 -0.72 -0.18
N VAL A 29 -1.85 -0.15 -0.18
CA VAL A 29 -2.07 1.23 -0.61
C VAL A 29 -1.45 2.22 0.38
N ILE A 30 -1.58 2.01 1.70
CA ILE A 30 -0.98 2.93 2.67
C ILE A 30 0.55 2.91 2.60
N GLU A 31 1.17 1.74 2.47
CA GLU A 31 2.61 1.62 2.32
C GLU A 31 3.12 2.29 1.05
N ALA A 32 2.39 2.15 -0.07
CA ALA A 32 2.72 2.83 -1.32
C ALA A 32 2.57 4.36 -1.21
N LEU A 33 1.54 4.86 -0.51
CA LEU A 33 1.37 6.29 -0.26
C LEU A 33 2.50 6.90 0.58
N GLU A 34 2.93 6.22 1.65
CA GLU A 34 4.07 6.69 2.45
C GLU A 34 5.37 6.66 1.65
N ALA A 35 5.57 5.66 0.77
CA ALA A 35 6.72 5.65 -0.11
C ALA A 35 6.73 6.84 -1.09
N VAL A 36 5.57 7.22 -1.63
CA VAL A 36 5.45 8.44 -2.45
C VAL A 36 5.75 9.69 -1.64
N ARG A 37 5.25 9.80 -0.40
CA ARG A 37 5.60 10.93 0.48
C ARG A 37 7.09 11.01 0.77
N CYS A 38 7.75 9.88 1.03
CA CYS A 38 9.21 9.83 1.21
C CYS A 38 9.98 10.27 -0.05
N LEU A 39 9.46 9.97 -1.25
CA LEU A 39 10.01 10.48 -2.50
C LEU A 39 9.79 11.98 -2.64
N ASP A 40 8.61 12.48 -2.28
CA ASP A 40 8.27 13.90 -2.35
C ASP A 40 9.08 14.76 -1.38
N ASP A 41 9.31 14.25 -0.16
CA ASP A 41 10.11 14.88 0.89
C ASP A 41 11.63 14.74 0.64
N GLY A 42 12.04 14.00 -0.40
CA GLY A 42 13.44 13.75 -0.72
C GLY A 42 14.18 12.85 0.27
N VAL A 43 13.44 12.18 1.18
CA VAL A 43 13.98 11.14 2.08
C VAL A 43 14.46 9.94 1.27
N ILE A 44 13.69 9.55 0.25
CA ILE A 44 14.12 8.65 -0.82
C ILE A 44 14.28 9.51 -2.07
N THR A 45 15.39 9.39 -2.77
CA THR A 45 15.69 10.27 -3.91
C THR A 45 15.54 9.58 -5.26
N LEU A 46 15.50 8.24 -5.29
CA LEU A 46 15.47 7.44 -6.50
C LEU A 46 14.36 6.38 -6.46
N VAL A 47 13.58 6.30 -7.54
CA VAL A 47 12.52 5.31 -7.72
C VAL A 47 13.04 3.85 -7.67
N PRO A 48 14.18 3.50 -8.31
CA PRO A 48 14.75 2.16 -8.18
C PRO A 48 15.02 1.75 -6.72
N ASP A 49 15.56 2.67 -5.92
CA ASP A 49 15.88 2.42 -4.51
C ASP A 49 14.61 2.24 -3.68
N ALA A 50 13.56 3.03 -3.94
CA ALA A 50 12.24 2.82 -3.32
C ALA A 50 11.71 1.41 -3.60
N ASN A 51 11.78 0.95 -4.85
CA ASN A 51 11.29 -0.37 -5.24
C ASN A 51 12.11 -1.50 -4.60
N VAL A 52 13.44 -1.48 -4.75
CA VAL A 52 14.32 -2.52 -4.18
C VAL A 52 14.27 -2.51 -2.65
N GLY A 53 14.32 -1.33 -2.03
CA GLY A 53 14.28 -1.16 -0.59
C GLY A 53 12.96 -1.60 0.02
N SER A 54 11.83 -1.33 -0.64
CA SER A 54 10.52 -1.79 -0.16
C SER A 54 10.42 -3.31 -0.12
N ILE A 55 10.94 -4.01 -1.16
CA ILE A 55 10.93 -5.46 -1.22
C ILE A 55 11.88 -6.05 -0.17
N THR A 56 13.12 -5.58 -0.14
CA THR A 56 14.20 -6.22 0.63
C THR A 56 14.23 -5.81 2.10
N GLY A 57 13.79 -4.59 2.42
CA GLY A 57 13.74 -4.08 3.79
C GLY A 57 12.43 -4.37 4.50
N MET A 58 11.29 -4.08 3.85
CA MET A 58 9.96 -4.16 4.47
C MET A 58 9.19 -5.44 4.10
N GLY A 59 9.62 -6.15 3.05
CA GLY A 59 8.90 -7.30 2.52
C GLY A 59 7.72 -6.93 1.62
N PHE A 60 7.71 -5.72 1.07
CA PHE A 60 6.62 -5.23 0.21
C PHE A 60 6.48 -6.09 -1.06
N ALA A 61 5.25 -6.50 -1.35
CA ALA A 61 4.77 -7.27 -2.51
C ALA A 61 5.82 -7.52 -3.63
N PRO A 62 6.65 -8.58 -3.51
CA PRO A 62 7.71 -8.85 -4.48
C PRO A 62 7.17 -9.10 -5.90
N TRP A 63 5.97 -9.68 -5.99
CA TRP A 63 5.29 -9.95 -7.26
C TRP A 63 4.89 -8.68 -8.02
N ALA A 64 4.77 -7.54 -7.34
CA ALA A 64 4.41 -6.26 -7.95
C ALA A 64 5.64 -5.47 -8.42
N GLY A 65 6.87 -5.91 -8.09
CA GLY A 65 8.11 -5.21 -8.43
C GLY A 65 8.44 -4.02 -7.52
N GLY A 66 7.78 -3.89 -6.36
CA GLY A 66 8.02 -2.82 -5.38
C GLY A 66 6.92 -1.76 -5.34
N VAL A 67 7.02 -0.81 -4.41
CA VAL A 67 5.98 0.19 -4.12
C VAL A 67 5.57 1.06 -5.31
N VAL A 68 6.51 1.55 -6.12
CA VAL A 68 6.18 2.40 -7.29
C VAL A 68 5.68 1.54 -8.45
N GLN A 69 6.21 0.33 -8.61
CA GLN A 69 5.71 -0.59 -9.64
C GLN A 69 4.30 -1.10 -9.33
N PHE A 70 3.96 -1.28 -8.06
CA PHE A 70 2.59 -1.55 -7.61
C PHE A 70 1.62 -0.44 -8.04
N ILE A 71 1.99 0.83 -7.86
CA ILE A 71 1.19 1.98 -8.32
C ILE A 71 1.00 1.92 -9.84
N ASN A 72 2.08 1.70 -10.59
CA ASN A 72 2.02 1.62 -12.05
C ASN A 72 1.21 0.42 -12.56
N GLY A 73 1.21 -0.69 -11.81
CA GLY A 73 0.48 -1.92 -12.13
C GLY A 73 -1.00 -1.88 -11.77
N CYS A 74 -1.47 -0.84 -11.08
CA CYS A 74 -2.90 -0.67 -10.79
C CYS A 74 -3.70 -0.50 -12.10
N PRO A 75 -4.96 -0.97 -12.18
CA PRO A 75 -5.82 -0.71 -13.33
C PRO A 75 -5.92 0.79 -13.61
N GLY A 76 -5.47 1.25 -14.78
CA GLY A 76 -5.39 2.68 -15.10
C GLY A 76 -4.13 3.40 -14.59
N GLY A 77 -3.12 2.65 -14.13
CA GLY A 77 -1.84 3.16 -13.66
C GLY A 77 -1.96 4.12 -12.49
N LEU A 78 -1.15 5.18 -12.49
CA LEU A 78 -1.15 6.21 -11.45
C LEU A 78 -2.53 6.81 -11.20
N THR A 79 -3.28 7.14 -12.27
CA THR A 79 -4.62 7.73 -12.14
C THR A 79 -5.59 6.78 -11.45
N GLY A 80 -5.52 5.49 -11.79
CA GLY A 80 -6.32 4.45 -11.13
C GLY A 80 -5.95 4.27 -9.67
N PHE A 81 -4.66 4.29 -9.35
CA PHE A 81 -4.19 4.25 -7.96
C PHE A 81 -4.68 5.45 -7.15
N VAL A 82 -4.58 6.67 -7.70
CA VAL A 82 -5.06 7.90 -7.03
C VAL A 82 -6.58 7.84 -6.80
N ALA A 83 -7.34 7.38 -7.78
CA ALA A 83 -8.79 7.19 -7.62
C ALA A 83 -9.08 6.19 -6.50
N ARG A 84 -8.37 5.06 -6.47
CA ARG A 84 -8.55 4.05 -5.44
C ARG A 84 -8.15 4.52 -4.04
N ALA A 85 -7.06 5.27 -3.94
CA ALA A 85 -6.62 5.90 -2.69
C ALA A 85 -7.68 6.86 -2.14
N LYS A 86 -8.31 7.67 -3.00
CA LYS A 86 -9.43 8.54 -2.61
C LYS A 86 -10.64 7.76 -2.10
N GLU A 87 -11.03 6.68 -2.78
CA GLU A 87 -12.11 5.80 -2.31
C GLU A 87 -11.81 5.19 -0.93
N LEU A 88 -10.55 4.84 -0.67
CA LEU A 88 -10.11 4.37 0.65
C LEU A 88 -10.07 5.50 1.68
N ALA A 89 -9.75 6.73 1.28
CA ALA A 89 -9.80 7.90 2.16
C ALA A 89 -11.24 8.19 2.60
N ASP A 90 -12.19 8.18 1.67
CA ASP A 90 -13.62 8.37 1.97
C ASP A 90 -14.15 7.31 2.96
N ARG A 91 -13.67 6.08 2.85
CA ARG A 91 -14.11 4.95 3.69
C ARG A 91 -13.38 4.83 5.03
N TYR A 92 -12.10 5.18 5.07
CA TYR A 92 -11.19 4.82 6.17
C TYR A 92 -10.36 5.98 6.72
N GLY A 93 -10.62 7.20 6.24
CA GLY A 93 -10.04 8.45 6.71
C GLY A 93 -8.79 8.90 5.96
N ASP A 94 -8.40 10.14 6.26
CA ASP A 94 -7.45 10.97 5.50
C ASP A 94 -6.03 10.39 5.35
N ARG A 95 -5.68 9.35 6.09
CA ARG A 95 -4.38 8.67 5.92
C ARG A 95 -4.19 8.13 4.50
N PHE A 96 -5.28 7.79 3.80
CA PHE A 96 -5.26 7.34 2.42
C PHE A 96 -5.30 8.47 1.40
N THR A 97 -5.33 9.74 1.84
CA THR A 97 -5.33 10.88 0.93
C THR A 97 -4.01 10.89 0.13
N PRO A 98 -4.08 10.80 -1.21
CA PRO A 98 -2.89 10.84 -2.03
C PRO A 98 -2.22 12.22 -1.92
N PRO A 99 -0.87 12.27 -1.87
CA PRO A 99 -0.16 13.54 -1.92
C PRO A 99 -0.51 14.30 -3.22
N SER A 100 -0.49 15.63 -3.16
CA SER A 100 -0.87 16.50 -4.26
C SER A 100 0.21 16.52 -5.35
N VAL A 101 0.32 15.45 -6.14
CA VAL A 101 1.25 15.35 -7.28
C VAL A 101 0.64 16.03 -8.52
N ALA A 102 0.23 17.29 -8.41
CA ALA A 102 -0.26 18.06 -9.55
C ALA A 102 0.88 18.68 -10.40
N ASP A 103 2.13 18.71 -9.92
CA ASP A 103 3.13 19.64 -10.49
C ASP A 103 4.48 19.02 -10.94
N ARG A 104 4.62 17.71 -11.14
CA ARG A 104 5.95 17.10 -11.42
C ARG A 104 6.02 16.11 -12.60
N GLN A 105 5.31 16.39 -13.68
CA GLN A 105 5.56 15.76 -15.00
C GLN A 105 5.80 16.80 -16.11
N SER A 106 6.71 17.75 -15.84
CA SER A 106 7.37 18.58 -16.86
C SER A 106 8.87 18.35 -16.84
#